data_AF-A0A1X0U1L1-F1
#
_entry.id   AF-A0A1X0U1L1-F1
#
_cell.length_a   1.000
_cell.length_b   1.000
_cell.length_c   1.000
_cell.angle_alpha   90.00
_cell.angle_beta   90.00
_cell.angle_gamma   90.00
#
_symmetry.space_group_name_H-M   'P 1'
#
loop_
_entity.id
_entity.type
_entity.pdbx_description
1 polymer ?
#
loop_
_entity_poly.entity_id
_entity_poly.type
_entity_poly.pdbx_seq_one_letter_code
_entity_poly.pdbx_strand_id
1 'polypeptide(L)'
;MKLNQKQKLQILKNVAIELPIEILHFIVVPIALLVCDEKSENLPKWAAWFDENDYGINGDDGWKNEHFSNGKNKTYWARLCWLYRNRIGNFSAKYLGVKVEDIDASSVKSVGDTLATENKGAKSTQCLVTCRLKDGRERFGYYKEIRYGKSKFYCRIYLGWKLQDICGMNEENKNTYLEADDKKVLKSVWCVNPFKMVK
;
A
#
# COMPACT_ATOMS: atom_id res chain seq x y z
N MET A 1 -21.25 3.42 4.02
CA MET A 1 -20.94 2.08 4.58
C MET A 1 -20.31 2.23 5.95
N LYS A 2 -20.49 1.25 6.85
CA LYS A 2 -19.93 1.28 8.22
C LYS A 2 -19.08 0.03 8.44
N LEU A 3 -17.89 0.21 9.01
CA LEU A 3 -17.03 -0.90 9.40
C LEU A 3 -17.59 -1.59 10.65
N ASN A 4 -17.57 -2.91 10.66
CA ASN A 4 -17.95 -3.71 11.82
C ASN A 4 -16.85 -3.70 12.91
N GLN A 5 -17.15 -4.25 14.08
CA GLN A 5 -16.21 -4.25 15.21
C GLN A 5 -14.93 -5.04 14.92
N LYS A 6 -15.04 -6.20 14.25
CA LYS A 6 -13.88 -7.03 13.86
C LYS A 6 -12.93 -6.27 12.94
N GLN A 7 -13.47 -5.52 11.97
CA GLN A 7 -12.69 -4.69 11.04
C GLN A 7 -11.98 -3.54 11.76
N LYS A 8 -12.66 -2.87 12.70
CA LYS A 8 -12.06 -1.81 13.53
C LYS A 8 -10.91 -2.35 14.40
N LEU A 9 -11.09 -3.51 15.01
CA LEU A 9 -10.03 -4.17 15.80
C LEU A 9 -8.84 -4.59 14.93
N GLN A 10 -9.07 -5.05 13.70
CA GLN A 10 -7.99 -5.34 12.76
C GLN A 10 -7.18 -4.07 12.39
N ILE A 11 -7.85 -2.92 12.19
CA ILE A 11 -7.15 -1.64 11.97
C ILE A 11 -6.29 -1.29 13.18
N LEU A 12 -6.87 -1.34 14.39
CA LEU A 12 -6.14 -1.01 15.61
C LEU A 12 -4.93 -1.92 15.80
N LYS A 13 -5.07 -3.22 15.53
CA LYS A 13 -3.97 -4.19 15.55
C LYS A 13 -2.87 -3.81 14.55
N ASN A 14 -3.23 -3.52 13.30
CA ASN A 14 -2.26 -3.16 12.27
C ASN A 14 -1.49 -1.88 12.66
N VAL A 15 -2.20 -0.84 13.12
CA VAL A 15 -1.60 0.41 13.60
C VAL A 15 -0.66 0.15 14.79
N ALA A 16 -1.08 -0.65 15.77
CA ALA A 16 -0.26 -0.94 16.95
C ALA A 16 1.05 -1.68 16.60
N ILE A 17 1.03 -2.51 15.55
CA ILE A 17 2.21 -3.26 15.09
C ILE A 17 3.11 -2.39 14.20
N GLU A 18 2.54 -1.64 13.26
CA GLU A 18 3.31 -0.90 12.25
C GLU A 18 3.81 0.46 12.74
N LEU A 19 3.04 1.18 13.57
CA LEU A 19 3.38 2.55 13.97
C LEU A 19 4.76 2.65 14.65
N PRO A 20 5.16 1.75 15.60
CA PRO A 20 6.50 1.79 16.17
C PRO A 20 7.59 1.63 15.10
N ILE A 21 7.37 0.77 14.10
CA ILE A 21 8.33 0.52 13.02
C ILE A 21 8.35 1.70 12.05
N GLU A 22 7.20 2.34 11.76
CA GLU A 22 7.16 3.58 10.98
C GLU A 22 7.91 4.72 11.67
N ILE A 23 7.85 4.83 13.00
CA ILE A 23 8.63 5.83 13.75
C ILE A 23 10.13 5.53 13.62
N LEU A 24 10.54 4.27 13.81
CA LEU A 24 11.94 3.86 13.64
C LEU A 24 12.47 4.10 12.22
N HIS A 25 11.60 4.02 11.21
CA HIS A 25 11.96 4.24 9.81
C HIS A 25 12.61 5.62 9.60
N PHE A 26 12.13 6.67 10.27
CA PHE A 26 12.68 8.03 10.15
C PHE A 26 14.09 8.19 10.73
N ILE A 27 14.57 7.23 11.51
CA ILE A 27 15.91 7.22 12.09
C ILE A 27 16.80 6.23 11.34
N VAL A 28 16.30 5.00 11.14
CA VAL A 28 17.08 3.90 10.56
C VAL A 28 17.39 4.14 9.09
N VAL A 29 16.43 4.60 8.29
CA VAL A 29 16.63 4.72 6.83
C VAL A 29 17.69 5.76 6.45
N PRO A 30 17.70 6.99 7.01
CA PRO A 30 18.78 7.93 6.75
C PRO A 30 20.17 7.32 6.99
N ILE A 31 20.34 6.63 8.13
CA ILE A 31 21.62 6.02 8.52
C ILE A 31 21.98 4.87 7.56
N ALA A 32 21.02 3.99 7.27
CA ALA A 32 21.23 2.82 6.42
C ALA A 32 21.55 3.21 4.96
N LEU A 33 21.03 4.34 4.48
CA LEU A 33 21.35 4.84 3.14
C LEU A 33 22.76 5.39 3.01
N LEU A 34 23.41 5.83 4.09
CA LEU A 34 24.81 6.32 4.05
C LEU A 34 25.81 5.23 3.66
N VAL A 35 25.46 3.97 3.89
CA VAL A 35 26.31 2.82 3.52
C VAL A 35 25.90 2.18 2.18
N CYS A 36 24.92 2.76 1.48
CA CYS A 36 24.49 2.30 0.16
C CYS A 36 25.25 3.04 -0.95
N ASP A 37 25.77 2.29 -1.91
CA ASP A 37 26.41 2.82 -3.12
C ASP A 37 25.46 2.85 -4.32
N GLU A 38 25.96 3.28 -5.48
CA GLU A 38 25.23 3.36 -6.74
C GLU A 38 24.79 1.98 -7.31
N LYS A 39 25.39 0.88 -6.85
CA LYS A 39 25.00 -0.49 -7.22
C LYS A 39 23.98 -1.10 -6.26
N SER A 40 23.73 -0.44 -5.13
CA SER A 40 22.81 -0.91 -4.12
C SER A 40 21.36 -0.85 -4.63
N GLU A 41 20.68 -1.98 -4.59
CA GLU A 41 19.26 -2.11 -4.94
C GLU A 41 18.36 -2.24 -3.69
N ASN A 42 18.95 -2.59 -2.55
CA ASN A 42 18.29 -2.77 -1.26
C ASN A 42 19.10 -2.13 -0.13
N LEU A 43 18.46 -1.86 1.00
CA LEU A 43 19.15 -1.51 2.24
C LEU A 43 20.03 -2.68 2.72
N PRO A 44 21.03 -2.40 3.59
CA PRO A 44 21.79 -3.45 4.26
C PRO A 44 20.87 -4.44 4.99
N LYS A 45 21.29 -5.71 5.10
CA LYS A 45 20.47 -6.80 5.69
C LYS A 45 19.85 -6.46 7.05
N TRP A 46 20.57 -5.72 7.90
CA TRP A 46 20.09 -5.32 9.23
C TRP A 46 18.94 -4.29 9.17
N ALA A 47 18.81 -3.54 8.07
CA ALA A 47 17.77 -2.55 7.79
C ALA A 47 16.77 -3.00 6.72
N ALA A 48 16.86 -4.24 6.22
CA ALA A 48 16.03 -4.74 5.12
C ALA A 48 14.51 -4.68 5.37
N TRP A 49 14.07 -4.57 6.63
CA TRP A 49 12.66 -4.36 6.97
C TRP A 49 12.09 -3.03 6.45
N PHE A 50 12.96 -2.04 6.26
CA PHE A 50 12.57 -0.68 5.88
C PHE A 50 12.57 -0.45 4.36
N ASP A 51 13.04 -1.42 3.58
CA ASP A 51 12.97 -1.41 2.12
C ASP A 51 11.53 -1.41 1.60
N GLU A 52 11.37 -0.97 0.36
CA GLU A 52 10.17 -1.27 -0.43
C GLU A 52 10.27 -2.71 -0.95
N ASN A 53 9.18 -3.48 -0.85
CA ASN A 53 9.20 -4.93 -1.07
C ASN A 53 9.29 -5.38 -2.52
N ASP A 54 8.84 -4.54 -3.46
CA ASP A 54 8.80 -4.87 -4.88
C ASP A 54 9.94 -4.18 -5.64
N TYR A 55 10.30 -2.95 -5.23
CA TYR A 55 11.21 -2.09 -5.99
C TYR A 55 12.48 -1.67 -5.23
N GLY A 56 12.66 -2.16 -4.00
CA GLY A 56 13.82 -1.85 -3.17
C GLY A 56 13.96 -0.34 -2.89
N ILE A 57 15.19 0.16 -2.90
CA ILE A 57 15.48 1.57 -2.55
C ILE A 57 15.40 2.54 -3.73
N ASN A 58 15.42 2.02 -4.97
CA ASN A 58 15.61 2.82 -6.18
C ASN A 58 14.30 3.24 -6.87
N GLY A 59 13.15 2.76 -6.39
CA GLY A 59 11.84 3.16 -6.88
C GLY A 59 11.28 2.32 -8.02
N ASP A 60 9.97 2.42 -8.21
CA ASP A 60 9.26 1.92 -9.39
C ASP A 60 9.55 2.79 -10.63
N ASP A 61 9.05 2.39 -11.79
CA ASP A 61 9.32 3.11 -13.03
C ASP A 61 8.66 4.50 -13.06
N GLY A 62 7.51 4.66 -12.41
CA GLY A 62 6.90 5.98 -12.21
C GLY A 62 7.83 6.91 -11.42
N TRP A 63 8.47 6.40 -10.35
CA TRP A 63 9.44 7.16 -9.57
C TRP A 63 10.67 7.57 -10.40
N LYS A 64 11.20 6.63 -11.18
CA LYS A 64 12.36 6.87 -12.06
C LYS A 64 12.03 7.88 -13.15
N ASN A 65 10.85 7.82 -13.75
CA ASN A 65 10.51 8.60 -14.93
C ASN A 65 9.91 9.97 -14.60
N GLU A 66 9.03 10.05 -13.59
CA GLU A 66 8.29 11.27 -13.26
C GLU A 66 8.97 12.14 -12.20
N HIS A 67 9.72 11.54 -11.27
CA HIS A 67 10.27 12.25 -10.11
C HIS A 67 11.79 12.46 -10.19
N PHE A 68 12.54 11.45 -10.64
CA PHE A 68 14.01 11.49 -10.66
C PHE A 68 14.60 10.89 -11.95
N SER A 69 14.28 11.52 -13.08
CA SER A 69 14.73 11.11 -14.41
C SER A 69 16.26 11.14 -14.58
N ASN A 70 16.74 10.45 -15.62
CA ASN A 70 18.15 10.36 -16.00
C ASN A 70 19.05 9.69 -14.94
N GLY A 71 18.56 8.64 -14.28
CA GLY A 71 19.33 7.85 -13.30
C GLY A 71 19.55 8.55 -11.95
N LYS A 72 18.93 9.71 -11.71
CA LYS A 72 19.04 10.46 -10.45
C LYS A 72 18.33 9.78 -9.28
N ASN A 73 17.53 8.74 -9.55
CA ASN A 73 16.84 7.93 -8.55
C ASN A 73 17.79 7.18 -7.62
N LYS A 74 19.07 7.00 -8.00
CA LYS A 74 20.10 6.34 -7.19
C LYS A 74 20.79 7.27 -6.18
N THR A 75 20.49 8.56 -6.20
CA THR A 75 21.03 9.51 -5.21
C THR A 75 20.47 9.23 -3.83
N TYR A 76 21.25 9.57 -2.78
CA TYR A 76 20.79 9.47 -1.39
C TYR A 76 19.42 10.14 -1.18
N TRP A 77 19.26 11.36 -1.70
CA TRP A 77 18.01 12.12 -1.55
C TRP A 77 16.82 11.44 -2.23
N ALA A 78 16.98 10.95 -3.46
CA ALA A 78 15.91 10.25 -4.16
C ALA A 78 15.49 8.96 -3.43
N ARG A 79 16.45 8.18 -2.95
CA ARG A 79 16.18 6.96 -2.16
C ARG A 79 15.50 7.28 -0.83
N LEU A 80 15.93 8.34 -0.16
CA LEU A 80 15.32 8.79 1.08
C LEU A 80 13.86 9.20 0.86
N CYS A 81 13.59 10.03 -0.16
CA CYS A 81 12.22 10.42 -0.51
C CYS A 81 11.35 9.22 -0.90
N TRP A 82 11.91 8.25 -1.64
CA TRP A 82 11.20 7.02 -2.03
C TRP A 82 10.77 6.19 -0.82
N LEU A 83 11.70 5.92 0.09
CA LEU A 83 11.44 5.11 1.28
C LEU A 83 10.53 5.84 2.28
N TYR A 84 10.66 7.16 2.42
CA TYR A 84 9.73 7.95 3.23
C TYR A 84 8.30 7.97 2.68
N ARG A 85 8.14 7.85 1.36
CA ARG A 85 6.83 7.65 0.71
C ARG A 85 6.32 6.22 0.91
N ASN A 86 7.20 5.23 0.89
CA ASN A 86 6.86 3.81 0.96
C ASN A 86 7.46 3.14 2.20
N ARG A 87 7.06 3.64 3.37
CA ARG A 87 7.63 3.20 4.63
C ARG A 87 7.35 1.72 4.87
N ILE A 88 8.33 1.07 5.50
CA ILE A 88 8.23 -0.28 6.09
C ILE A 88 7.69 -1.36 5.12
N GLY A 89 7.94 -1.21 3.82
CA GLY A 89 7.35 -2.05 2.78
C GLY A 89 7.59 -3.54 3.02
N ASN A 90 8.84 -3.92 3.23
CA ASN A 90 9.23 -5.30 3.53
C ASN A 90 8.65 -5.82 4.85
N PHE A 91 8.67 -5.01 5.91
CA PHE A 91 8.07 -5.40 7.19
C PHE A 91 6.57 -5.67 7.05
N SER A 92 5.84 -4.72 6.44
CA SER A 92 4.39 -4.82 6.23
C SER A 92 4.06 -6.05 5.38
N ALA A 93 4.75 -6.23 4.24
CA ALA A 93 4.55 -7.38 3.37
C ALA A 93 4.82 -8.72 4.07
N LYS A 94 5.87 -8.80 4.89
CA LYS A 94 6.27 -10.04 5.57
C LYS A 94 5.34 -10.45 6.70
N TYR A 95 4.94 -9.53 7.56
CA TYR A 95 4.25 -9.87 8.82
C TYR A 95 2.75 -9.65 8.78
N LEU A 96 2.28 -8.69 7.98
CA LEU A 96 0.88 -8.32 7.90
C LEU A 96 0.30 -8.49 6.50
N GLY A 97 1.14 -8.62 5.47
CA GLY A 97 0.74 -8.74 4.08
C GLY A 97 -0.17 -9.93 3.82
N VAL A 98 -1.05 -9.76 2.85
CA VAL A 98 -1.91 -10.81 2.31
C VAL A 98 -1.34 -11.21 0.97
N LYS A 99 -0.89 -12.45 0.82
CA LYS A 99 -0.50 -12.95 -0.49
C LYS A 99 -1.74 -13.18 -1.34
N VAL A 100 -1.72 -12.77 -2.60
CA VAL A 100 -2.86 -12.94 -3.51
C VAL A 100 -3.15 -14.43 -3.74
N GLU A 101 -2.10 -15.26 -3.85
CA GLU A 101 -2.23 -16.71 -3.97
C GLU A 101 -2.93 -17.39 -2.79
N ASP A 102 -2.95 -16.77 -1.60
CA ASP A 102 -3.58 -17.32 -0.40
C ASP A 102 -5.07 -16.96 -0.28
N ILE A 103 -5.61 -16.17 -1.21
CA ILE A 103 -7.00 -15.73 -1.20
C ILE A 103 -7.90 -16.82 -1.79
N ASP A 104 -9.03 -17.08 -1.12
CA ASP A 104 -10.15 -17.84 -1.69
C ASP A 104 -10.91 -16.90 -2.63
N ALA A 105 -10.69 -17.02 -3.94
CA ALA A 105 -11.22 -16.08 -4.93
C ALA A 105 -12.76 -16.07 -4.95
N SER A 106 -13.39 -17.22 -4.71
CA SER A 106 -14.85 -17.33 -4.55
C SER A 106 -15.44 -16.49 -3.41
N SER A 107 -14.60 -16.10 -2.43
CA SER A 107 -15.02 -15.34 -1.25
C SER A 107 -14.89 -13.82 -1.42
N VAL A 108 -14.25 -13.35 -2.48
CA VAL A 108 -14.02 -11.92 -2.72
C VAL A 108 -15.37 -11.24 -2.97
N LYS A 109 -15.65 -10.20 -2.18
CA LYS A 109 -16.86 -9.39 -2.33
C LYS A 109 -16.50 -7.92 -2.30
N SER A 110 -16.98 -7.19 -3.31
CA SER A 110 -16.85 -5.75 -3.42
C SER A 110 -18.20 -5.08 -3.23
N VAL A 111 -18.27 -4.08 -2.36
CA VAL A 111 -19.47 -3.28 -2.09
C VAL A 111 -19.15 -1.80 -2.26
N GLY A 112 -19.92 -1.12 -3.10
CA GLY A 112 -19.71 0.29 -3.45
C GLY A 112 -19.14 0.44 -4.86
N ASP A 113 -18.32 1.47 -5.05
CA ASP A 113 -17.74 1.83 -6.34
C ASP A 113 -16.43 1.07 -6.59
N THR A 114 -16.45 0.06 -7.45
CA THR A 114 -15.24 -0.75 -7.71
C THR A 114 -14.12 0.03 -8.37
N LEU A 115 -14.40 1.20 -8.95
CA LEU A 115 -13.44 2.11 -9.57
C LEU A 115 -13.10 3.29 -8.64
N ALA A 116 -13.36 3.18 -7.34
CA ALA A 116 -13.16 4.28 -6.40
C ALA A 116 -11.72 4.83 -6.39
N THR A 117 -10.71 4.01 -6.67
CA THR A 117 -9.31 4.44 -6.75
C THR A 117 -8.99 5.26 -8.01
N GLU A 118 -9.80 5.13 -9.06
CA GLU A 118 -9.68 5.88 -10.31
C GLU A 118 -10.33 7.26 -10.23
N ASN A 119 -11.26 7.45 -9.28
CA ASN A 119 -12.00 8.69 -9.08
C ASN A 119 -11.11 9.91 -8.78
N LYS A 120 -9.95 9.71 -8.13
CA LYS A 120 -8.91 10.74 -7.90
C LYS A 120 -9.45 12.05 -7.29
N GLY A 121 -10.48 11.96 -6.45
CA GLY A 121 -11.11 13.11 -5.80
C GLY A 121 -12.11 13.89 -6.64
N ALA A 122 -12.56 13.37 -7.80
CA ALA A 122 -13.58 14.04 -8.62
C ALA A 122 -14.92 14.16 -7.89
N LYS A 123 -15.38 13.08 -7.26
CA LYS A 123 -16.58 13.05 -6.39
C LYS A 123 -16.31 12.29 -5.08
N SER A 124 -17.21 12.36 -4.11
CA SER A 124 -17.14 11.46 -2.96
C SER A 124 -17.45 10.03 -3.41
N THR A 125 -16.61 9.08 -3.01
CA THR A 125 -16.78 7.65 -3.35
C THR A 125 -16.32 6.76 -2.20
N GLN A 126 -16.74 5.50 -2.20
CA GLN A 126 -16.29 4.51 -1.24
C GLN A 126 -16.43 3.11 -1.81
N CYS A 127 -15.50 2.23 -1.42
CA CYS A 127 -15.51 0.82 -1.75
C CYS A 127 -15.00 0.00 -0.56
N LEU A 128 -15.65 -1.13 -0.29
CA LEU A 128 -15.21 -2.14 0.66
C LEU A 128 -15.02 -3.43 -0.11
N VAL A 129 -13.80 -3.94 -0.08
CA VAL A 129 -13.50 -5.29 -0.53
C VAL A 129 -13.30 -6.16 0.70
N THR A 130 -13.89 -7.33 0.72
CA THR A 130 -13.66 -8.37 1.74
C THR A 130 -13.26 -9.66 1.08
N CYS A 131 -12.38 -10.42 1.73
CA CYS A 131 -12.05 -11.78 1.30
C CYS A 131 -11.78 -12.68 2.50
N ARG A 132 -11.81 -13.98 2.24
CA ARG A 132 -11.34 -15.03 3.11
C ARG A 132 -10.04 -15.59 2.52
N LEU A 133 -9.09 -15.89 3.40
CA LEU A 133 -7.88 -16.61 3.05
C LEU A 133 -8.16 -18.12 3.11
N LYS A 134 -7.34 -18.93 2.43
CA LYS A 134 -7.45 -20.39 2.44
C LYS A 134 -7.42 -21.02 3.83
N ASP A 135 -6.79 -20.34 4.80
CA ASP A 135 -6.76 -20.75 6.21
C ASP A 135 -7.96 -20.26 7.05
N GLY A 136 -8.98 -19.70 6.41
CA GLY A 136 -10.22 -19.25 7.05
C GLY A 136 -10.15 -17.85 7.66
N ARG A 137 -8.99 -17.19 7.71
CA ARG A 137 -8.90 -15.80 8.18
C ARG A 137 -9.61 -14.86 7.21
N GLU A 138 -10.30 -13.87 7.74
CA GLU A 138 -10.96 -12.83 6.94
C GLU A 138 -10.13 -11.54 6.89
N ARG A 139 -10.17 -10.85 5.76
CA ARG A 139 -9.47 -9.59 5.49
C ARG A 139 -10.41 -8.61 4.78
N PHE A 140 -10.06 -7.33 4.85
CA PHE A 140 -10.83 -6.29 4.17
C PHE A 140 -9.96 -5.11 3.72
N GLY A 141 -10.39 -4.41 2.67
CA GLY A 141 -9.85 -3.14 2.24
C GLY A 141 -10.97 -2.13 2.12
N TYR A 142 -10.93 -1.08 2.93
CA TYR A 142 -11.90 0.00 2.92
C TYR A 142 -11.29 1.27 2.36
N TYR A 143 -11.76 1.66 1.19
CA TYR A 143 -11.35 2.89 0.50
C TYR A 143 -12.49 3.90 0.53
N LYS A 144 -12.17 5.16 0.82
CA LYS A 144 -13.14 6.26 0.80
C LYS A 144 -12.48 7.56 0.39
N GLU A 145 -13.16 8.30 -0.46
CA GLU A 145 -12.84 9.69 -0.78
C GLU A 145 -13.99 10.61 -0.36
N ILE A 146 -13.65 11.74 0.24
CA ILE A 146 -14.61 12.76 0.66
C ILE A 146 -14.26 14.06 -0.05
N ARG A 147 -15.10 14.45 -1.01
CA ARG A 147 -14.95 15.68 -1.78
C ARG A 147 -15.39 16.90 -0.95
N TYR A 148 -14.51 17.89 -0.82
CA TYR A 148 -14.80 19.13 -0.09
C TYR A 148 -15.45 20.18 -0.98
N GLY A 149 -16.69 19.93 -1.41
CA GLY A 149 -17.42 20.85 -2.29
C GLY A 149 -16.60 21.20 -3.54
N LYS A 150 -16.36 22.51 -3.77
CA LYS A 150 -15.59 23.04 -4.90
C LYS A 150 -14.07 23.19 -4.65
N SER A 151 -13.56 22.75 -3.48
CA SER A 151 -12.14 22.88 -3.13
C SER A 151 -11.22 22.18 -4.15
N LYS A 152 -9.93 22.51 -4.20
CA LYS A 152 -8.94 21.70 -4.93
C LYS A 152 -8.51 20.46 -4.14
N PHE A 153 -8.97 20.31 -2.90
CA PHE A 153 -8.59 19.22 -1.99
C PHE A 153 -9.74 18.24 -1.72
N TYR A 154 -9.37 17.03 -1.30
CA TYR A 154 -10.27 16.00 -0.79
C TYR A 154 -9.58 15.15 0.28
N CYS A 155 -10.38 14.49 1.13
CA CYS A 155 -9.86 13.48 2.06
C CYS A 155 -9.83 12.11 1.38
N ARG A 156 -8.69 11.43 1.42
CA ARG A 156 -8.55 10.03 1.04
C ARG A 156 -8.31 9.17 2.28
N ILE A 157 -9.13 8.15 2.46
CA ILE A 157 -9.04 7.19 3.55
C ILE A 157 -8.85 5.80 2.93
N TYR A 158 -7.84 5.06 3.39
CA TYR A 158 -7.65 3.67 3.04
C TYR A 158 -7.24 2.88 4.29
N LEU A 159 -8.10 1.95 4.71
CA LEU A 159 -7.94 1.17 5.93
C LEU A 159 -8.02 -0.34 5.63
N GLY A 160 -7.25 -1.16 6.36
CA GLY A 160 -7.23 -2.61 6.24
C GLY A 160 -6.04 -3.10 5.41
N TRP A 161 -6.30 -3.71 4.27
CA TRP A 161 -5.30 -4.18 3.29
C TRP A 161 -5.55 -3.56 1.94
N LYS A 162 -4.52 -3.60 1.06
CA LYS A 162 -4.59 -3.10 -0.31
C LYS A 162 -5.51 -3.93 -1.24
N LEU A 163 -6.67 -4.38 -0.77
CA LEU A 163 -7.59 -5.26 -1.51
C LEU A 163 -8.30 -4.60 -2.69
N GLN A 164 -8.19 -3.28 -2.88
CA GLN A 164 -8.67 -2.66 -4.13
C GLN A 164 -7.92 -3.15 -5.36
N ASP A 165 -6.69 -3.67 -5.19
CA ASP A 165 -5.92 -4.27 -6.28
C ASP A 165 -6.55 -5.58 -6.80
N ILE A 166 -7.47 -6.20 -6.06
CA ILE A 166 -8.18 -7.44 -6.44
C ILE A 166 -9.70 -7.25 -6.54
N CYS A 167 -10.15 -6.00 -6.69
CA CYS A 167 -11.56 -5.68 -6.77
C CYS A 167 -12.18 -6.36 -8.00
N GLY A 168 -13.20 -7.20 -7.79
CA GLY A 168 -13.84 -7.97 -8.87
C GLY A 168 -13.21 -9.33 -9.17
N MET A 169 -12.18 -9.75 -8.41
CA MET A 169 -11.64 -11.09 -8.47
C MET A 169 -12.71 -12.14 -8.16
N ASN A 170 -12.69 -13.24 -8.91
CA ASN A 170 -13.50 -14.44 -8.74
C ASN A 170 -12.73 -15.66 -9.28
N GLU A 171 -13.32 -16.86 -9.22
CA GLU A 171 -12.66 -18.10 -9.66
C GLU A 171 -12.29 -18.12 -11.15
N GLU A 172 -13.07 -17.43 -11.99
CA GLU A 172 -12.87 -17.42 -13.44
C GLU A 172 -11.73 -16.48 -13.85
N ASN A 173 -11.57 -15.34 -13.17
CA ASN A 173 -10.60 -14.31 -13.53
C ASN A 173 -9.39 -14.20 -12.59
N LYS A 174 -9.29 -15.00 -11.51
CA LYS A 174 -8.18 -14.89 -10.53
C LYS A 174 -6.77 -14.89 -11.12
N ASN A 175 -6.57 -15.55 -12.26
CA ASN A 175 -5.27 -15.64 -12.91
C ASN A 175 -4.80 -14.27 -13.46
N THR A 176 -5.72 -13.36 -13.79
CA THR A 176 -5.39 -12.00 -14.28
C THR A 176 -4.94 -11.05 -13.17
N TYR A 177 -4.90 -11.53 -11.93
CA TYR A 177 -4.43 -10.80 -10.75
C TYR A 177 -3.15 -11.43 -10.16
N LEU A 178 -2.59 -12.40 -10.90
CA LEU A 178 -1.36 -13.12 -10.57
C LEU A 178 -0.35 -13.02 -11.73
N GLU A 179 -0.56 -12.08 -12.66
CA GLU A 179 0.35 -11.85 -13.76
C GLU A 179 1.65 -11.20 -13.27
N ALA A 180 2.67 -11.14 -14.13
CA ALA A 180 4.02 -10.77 -13.73
C ALA A 180 4.10 -9.35 -13.10
N ASP A 181 3.26 -8.44 -13.57
CA ASP A 181 3.22 -7.04 -13.12
C ASP A 181 2.27 -6.83 -11.92
N ASP A 182 1.54 -7.86 -11.50
CA ASP A 182 0.62 -7.79 -10.37
C ASP A 182 1.33 -7.88 -9.03
N LYS A 183 0.72 -7.23 -8.03
CA LYS A 183 1.22 -7.29 -6.66
C LYS A 183 0.97 -8.67 -6.07
N LYS A 184 2.05 -9.40 -5.82
CA LYS A 184 2.01 -10.71 -5.14
C LYS A 184 1.54 -10.61 -3.69
N VAL A 185 1.83 -9.48 -3.03
CA VAL A 185 1.50 -9.23 -1.62
C VAL A 185 0.77 -7.90 -1.45
N LEU A 186 -0.45 -7.97 -0.93
CA LEU A 186 -1.28 -6.82 -0.58
C LEU A 186 -0.96 -6.38 0.85
N LYS A 187 -0.22 -5.28 0.98
CA LYS A 187 0.19 -4.71 2.28
C LYS A 187 -1.00 -4.22 3.11
N SER A 188 -0.83 -4.18 4.43
CA SER A 188 -1.73 -3.42 5.29
C SER A 188 -1.65 -1.92 4.98
N VAL A 189 -2.73 -1.21 5.30
CA VAL A 189 -2.84 0.23 5.11
C VAL A 189 -3.76 0.82 6.17
N TRP A 190 -3.33 1.94 6.75
CA TRP A 190 -4.11 2.72 7.71
C TRP A 190 -3.96 4.22 7.41
N CYS A 191 -4.09 4.59 6.14
CA CYS A 191 -3.83 5.93 5.66
C CYS A 191 -5.09 6.82 5.74
N VAL A 192 -4.93 7.99 6.34
CA VAL A 192 -5.89 9.10 6.24
C VAL A 192 -5.12 10.31 5.74
N ASN A 193 -5.41 10.75 4.51
CA ASN A 193 -4.83 11.94 3.92
C ASN A 193 -5.94 12.99 3.73
N PRO A 194 -6.04 13.98 4.64
CA PRO A 194 -7.12 14.97 4.60
C PRO A 194 -6.98 15.99 3.46
N PHE A 195 -5.80 16.17 2.87
CA PHE A 195 -5.52 17.26 1.92
C PHE A 195 -4.88 16.75 0.62
N LYS A 196 -5.41 15.67 0.05
CA LYS A 196 -5.03 15.25 -1.29
C LYS A 196 -5.55 16.26 -2.31
N MET A 197 -4.72 16.67 -3.26
CA MET A 197 -5.15 17.49 -4.39
C MET A 197 -5.87 16.64 -5.44
N VAL A 198 -6.94 17.18 -6.00
CA VAL A 198 -7.57 16.64 -7.21
C VAL A 198 -6.57 16.74 -8.36
N LYS A 199 -6.44 15.65 -9.11
CA LYS A 199 -5.65 15.57 -10.34
C LYS A 199 -6.58 15.42 -11.53
#